data_AF-A0A967HWI1-F1
#
_entry.id   AF-A0A967HWI1-F1
#
_cell.length_a   1.000
_cell.length_b   1.000
_cell.length_c   1.000
_cell.angle_alpha   90.00
_cell.angle_beta   90.00
_cell.angle_gamma   90.00
#
_symmetry.space_group_name_H-M   'P 1'
#
loop_
_entity.id
_entity.type
_entity.pdbx_description
1 polymer ?
#
loop_
_entity_poly.entity_id
_entity_poly.type
_entity_poly.pdbx_seq_one_letter_code
_entity_poly.pdbx_strand_id
1 'polypeptide(L)'
;REEYVAPELDEELTEVEYPIHFLDFETVSPPIPLYPHTRPYQAIPFQWSDHILSEKGDLEHSSYLFRENADPRQDFAVTLLDTLGDSGTVFTYSTYERRVVTELAEYLPQKSGQLLATLDRFKDLQALIKRHFYNPSFHGSFSLKSVLPALVSSMSYDDLFIQEGTHASLQYLEILNPETPTEEKKKIEEALLAYCGHDTLAMVKIREALLKRF
;
A
#
# COMPACT_ATOMS: atom_id res chain seq x y z
N ARG A 1 -23.66 21.24 2.23
CA ARG A 1 -22.32 21.67 1.76
C ARG A 1 -22.08 20.94 0.46
N GLU A 2 -21.50 21.60 -0.51
CA GLU A 2 -21.21 21.02 -1.83
C GLU A 2 -19.79 20.43 -1.84
N GLU A 3 -19.51 19.59 -2.83
CA GLU A 3 -18.17 19.07 -3.11
C GLU A 3 -17.25 20.22 -3.54
N TYR A 4 -16.02 20.22 -3.06
CA TYR A 4 -14.97 21.17 -3.47
C TYR A 4 -13.98 20.45 -4.38
N VAL A 5 -13.69 21.07 -5.52
CA VAL A 5 -12.71 20.62 -6.51
C VAL A 5 -11.81 21.81 -6.85
N ALA A 6 -10.52 21.68 -6.57
CA ALA A 6 -9.53 22.69 -6.95
C ALA A 6 -9.21 22.57 -8.46
N PRO A 7 -8.95 23.69 -9.17
CA PRO A 7 -8.60 23.67 -10.59
C PRO A 7 -7.39 22.81 -10.93
N GLU A 8 -6.43 22.69 -10.01
CA GLU A 8 -5.16 21.97 -10.20
C GLU A 8 -5.29 20.45 -10.04
N LEU A 9 -6.45 19.94 -9.58
CA LEU A 9 -6.63 18.51 -9.32
C LEU A 9 -6.40 17.64 -10.57
N ASP A 10 -6.84 18.10 -11.74
CA ASP A 10 -6.66 17.36 -13.00
C ASP A 10 -5.17 17.20 -13.35
N GLU A 11 -4.42 18.30 -13.30
CA GLU A 11 -2.97 18.31 -13.56
C GLU A 11 -2.23 17.41 -12.58
N GLU A 12 -2.51 17.51 -11.27
CA GLU A 12 -1.86 16.70 -10.24
C GLU A 12 -2.09 15.18 -10.43
N LEU A 13 -3.26 14.77 -10.96
CA LEU A 13 -3.62 13.38 -11.22
C LEU A 13 -3.12 12.86 -12.58
N THR A 14 -2.87 13.75 -13.54
CA THR A 14 -2.47 13.41 -14.92
C THR A 14 -0.98 13.63 -15.21
N GLU A 15 -0.27 14.42 -14.40
CA GLU A 15 1.18 14.54 -14.43
C GLU A 15 1.82 13.27 -13.87
N VAL A 16 1.88 12.23 -14.69
CA VAL A 16 2.38 10.90 -14.31
C VAL A 16 3.21 10.31 -15.44
N GLU A 17 4.15 9.46 -15.06
CA GLU A 17 4.92 8.61 -15.97
C GLU A 17 4.36 7.19 -15.92
N TYR A 18 4.18 6.54 -17.07
CA TYR A 18 3.72 5.16 -17.15
C TYR A 18 4.89 4.16 -17.09
N PRO A 19 4.68 2.95 -16.54
CA PRO A 19 3.45 2.47 -15.91
C PRO A 19 3.15 3.19 -14.58
N ILE A 20 1.87 3.29 -14.23
CA ILE A 20 1.45 3.85 -12.94
C ILE A 20 1.27 2.70 -11.96
N HIS A 21 2.04 2.71 -10.89
CA HIS A 21 1.95 1.76 -9.79
C HIS A 21 1.03 2.32 -8.70
N PHE A 22 0.26 1.45 -8.07
CA PHE A 22 -0.58 1.75 -6.91
C PHE A 22 -0.18 0.79 -5.82
N LEU A 23 0.67 1.28 -4.92
CA LEU A 23 1.49 0.46 -4.02
C LEU A 23 1.05 0.61 -2.56
N ASP A 24 0.92 -0.52 -1.88
CA ASP A 24 0.57 -0.59 -0.46
C ASP A 24 1.38 -1.69 0.25
N PHE A 25 1.68 -1.49 1.53
CA PHE A 25 2.50 -2.39 2.33
C PHE A 25 1.82 -2.83 3.63
N GLU A 26 1.99 -4.10 3.96
CA GLU A 26 1.70 -4.62 5.29
C GLU A 26 2.99 -4.87 6.09
N THR A 27 2.94 -4.50 7.36
CA THR A 27 4.07 -4.58 8.27
C THR A 27 3.66 -5.12 9.63
N VAL A 28 4.59 -5.77 10.32
CA VAL A 28 4.46 -6.16 11.72
C VAL A 28 5.35 -5.29 12.59
N SER A 29 4.86 -4.86 13.76
CA SER A 29 5.61 -4.01 14.69
C SER A 29 5.61 -4.60 16.10
N PRO A 30 6.31 -5.72 16.33
CA PRO A 30 6.21 -6.47 17.57
C PRO A 30 6.88 -5.71 18.73
N PRO A 31 6.34 -5.82 19.96
CA PRO A 31 6.96 -5.20 21.14
C PRO A 31 8.29 -5.86 21.51
N ILE A 32 8.45 -7.14 21.19
CA ILE A 32 9.71 -7.90 21.35
C ILE A 32 10.34 -8.04 19.95
N PRO A 33 11.57 -7.56 19.74
CA PRO A 33 12.29 -7.74 18.48
C PRO A 33 12.32 -9.20 18.01
N LEU A 34 11.83 -9.47 16.79
CA LEU A 34 11.81 -10.82 16.19
C LEU A 34 13.13 -11.16 15.50
N TYR A 35 13.82 -10.16 14.96
CA TYR A 35 15.02 -10.36 14.14
C TYR A 35 16.21 -9.54 14.66
N PRO A 36 17.44 -9.97 14.38
CA PRO A 36 18.62 -9.14 14.64
C PRO A 36 18.49 -7.75 14.03
N HIS A 37 19.07 -6.75 14.70
CA HIS A 37 19.06 -5.36 14.24
C HIS A 37 17.65 -4.78 14.07
N THR A 38 16.68 -5.25 14.88
CA THR A 38 15.37 -4.62 15.05
C THR A 38 15.21 -4.09 16.47
N ARG A 39 14.32 -3.11 16.66
CA ARG A 39 13.96 -2.53 17.97
C ARG A 39 12.47 -2.74 18.26
N PRO A 40 12.03 -2.63 19.53
CA PRO A 40 10.61 -2.67 19.88
C PRO A 40 9.78 -1.73 19.01
N TYR A 41 8.65 -2.22 18.50
CA TYR A 41 7.72 -1.50 17.63
C TYR A 41 8.32 -0.96 16.32
N GLN A 42 9.46 -1.48 15.87
CA GLN A 42 9.93 -1.21 14.53
C GLN A 42 9.03 -1.91 13.51
N ALA A 43 8.63 -1.18 12.47
CA ALA A 43 7.87 -1.75 11.37
C ALA A 43 8.77 -2.67 10.54
N ILE A 44 8.35 -3.92 10.40
CA ILE A 44 9.02 -4.93 9.59
C ILE A 44 8.05 -5.29 8.46
N PRO A 45 8.35 -4.90 7.20
CA PRO A 45 7.48 -5.18 6.07
C PRO A 45 7.52 -6.67 5.72
N PHE A 46 6.34 -7.26 5.53
CA PHE A 46 6.20 -8.68 5.20
C PHE A 46 5.36 -8.92 3.93
N GLN A 47 4.61 -7.92 3.47
CA GLN A 47 3.77 -8.04 2.27
C GLN A 47 3.66 -6.70 1.56
N TRP A 48 3.62 -6.75 0.23
CA TRP A 48 3.27 -5.62 -0.62
C TRP A 48 2.24 -6.06 -1.67
N SER A 49 1.42 -5.12 -2.10
CA SER A 49 0.52 -5.25 -3.24
C SER A 49 0.77 -4.10 -4.20
N ASP A 50 0.66 -4.36 -5.49
CA ASP A 50 0.82 -3.36 -6.54
C ASP A 50 -0.17 -3.59 -7.68
N HIS A 51 -1.06 -2.63 -7.89
CA HIS A 51 -1.85 -2.56 -9.13
C HIS A 51 -1.10 -1.69 -10.13
N ILE A 52 -0.85 -2.22 -11.33
CA ILE A 52 0.01 -1.61 -12.35
C ILE A 52 -0.86 -1.24 -13.55
N LEU A 53 -1.05 0.05 -13.78
CA LEU A 53 -1.79 0.58 -14.92
C LEU A 53 -0.83 0.93 -16.05
N SER A 54 -0.95 0.22 -17.17
CA SER A 54 -0.17 0.48 -18.38
C SER A 54 -0.67 1.72 -19.13
N GLU A 55 0.16 2.27 -20.01
CA GLU A 55 -0.24 3.39 -20.89
C GLU A 55 -1.42 3.04 -21.80
N LYS A 56 -1.60 1.75 -22.13
CA LYS A 56 -2.71 1.25 -22.94
C LYS A 56 -4.02 1.12 -22.15
N GLY A 57 -3.97 1.30 -20.83
CA GLY A 57 -5.11 1.16 -19.93
C GLY A 57 -5.30 -0.24 -19.35
N ASP A 58 -4.35 -1.16 -19.57
CA ASP A 58 -4.38 -2.49 -18.96
C ASP A 58 -4.01 -2.40 -17.48
N LEU A 59 -4.82 -2.99 -16.61
CA LEU A 59 -4.57 -3.04 -15.16
C LEU A 59 -4.14 -4.46 -14.76
N GLU A 60 -2.88 -4.61 -14.39
CA GLU A 60 -2.32 -5.83 -13.85
C GLU A 60 -2.19 -5.75 -12.32
N HIS A 61 -2.17 -6.89 -11.64
CA HIS A 61 -1.96 -6.96 -10.20
C HIS A 61 -0.78 -7.87 -9.89
N SER A 62 0.16 -7.36 -9.11
CA SER A 62 1.30 -8.10 -8.57
C SER A 62 1.25 -8.02 -7.04
N SER A 63 1.73 -9.07 -6.36
CA SER A 63 1.78 -9.08 -4.91
C SER A 63 2.88 -9.99 -4.39
N TYR A 64 3.27 -9.74 -3.15
CA TYR A 64 4.23 -10.52 -2.40
C TYR A 64 3.75 -10.69 -0.96
N LEU A 65 3.92 -11.89 -0.43
CA LEU A 65 3.68 -12.22 0.98
C LEU A 65 4.79 -13.15 1.44
N PHE A 66 5.56 -12.72 2.44
CA PHE A 66 6.58 -13.57 3.05
C PHE A 66 5.91 -14.61 3.95
N ARG A 67 6.30 -15.88 3.85
CA ARG A 67 5.63 -17.00 4.55
C ARG A 67 6.53 -17.77 5.50
N GLU A 68 7.82 -17.44 5.52
CA GLU A 68 8.81 -18.19 6.26
C GLU A 68 9.04 -17.62 7.66
N ASN A 69 9.53 -18.44 8.58
CA ASN A 69 9.98 -17.99 9.89
C ASN A 69 11.43 -17.47 9.82
N ALA A 70 11.62 -16.42 9.03
CA ALA A 70 12.89 -15.74 8.82
C ALA A 70 12.65 -14.22 8.66
N ASP A 71 13.70 -13.43 8.49
CA ASP A 71 13.59 -11.98 8.34
C ASP A 71 13.12 -11.62 6.91
N PRO A 72 11.92 -11.03 6.72
CA PRO A 72 11.36 -10.78 5.39
C PRO A 72 12.06 -9.65 4.64
N ARG A 73 12.83 -8.78 5.32
CA ARG A 73 13.24 -7.48 4.79
C ARG A 73 14.06 -7.57 3.50
N GLN A 74 14.92 -8.59 3.37
CA GLN A 74 15.75 -8.76 2.19
C GLN A 74 14.92 -9.18 0.97
N ASP A 75 14.11 -10.23 1.11
CA ASP A 75 13.28 -10.75 0.02
C ASP A 75 12.18 -9.76 -0.35
N PHE A 76 11.60 -9.07 0.64
CA PHE A 76 10.67 -7.97 0.43
C PHE A 76 11.29 -6.88 -0.46
N ALA A 77 12.49 -6.40 -0.12
CA ALA A 77 13.13 -5.33 -0.88
C ALA A 77 13.50 -5.76 -2.30
N VAL A 78 13.99 -6.99 -2.48
CA VAL A 78 14.35 -7.51 -3.82
C VAL A 78 13.12 -7.64 -4.70
N THR A 79 12.04 -8.24 -4.20
CA THR A 79 10.80 -8.44 -4.96
C THR A 79 10.08 -7.14 -5.25
N LEU A 80 10.14 -6.17 -4.32
CA LEU A 80 9.61 -4.82 -4.53
C LEU A 80 10.34 -4.11 -5.67
N LEU A 81 11.68 -4.10 -5.65
CA LEU A 81 12.48 -3.46 -6.70
C LEU A 81 12.27 -4.09 -8.08
N ASP A 82 12.11 -5.42 -8.12
CA ASP A 82 11.83 -6.15 -9.37
C ASP A 82 10.47 -5.72 -9.98
N THR A 83 9.42 -5.67 -9.17
CA THR A 83 8.08 -5.22 -9.59
C THR A 83 8.06 -3.76 -10.02
N LEU A 84 8.72 -2.88 -9.25
CA LEU A 84 8.70 -1.44 -9.48
C LEU A 84 9.56 -1.01 -10.67
N GLY A 85 10.53 -1.81 -11.09
CA GLY A 85 11.49 -1.46 -12.13
C GLY A 85 12.15 -0.10 -11.93
N ASP A 86 12.53 0.54 -13.04
CA ASP A 86 13.35 1.77 -13.03
C ASP A 86 12.57 3.04 -13.44
N SER A 87 11.32 2.91 -13.88
CA SER A 87 10.49 4.00 -14.44
C SER A 87 9.06 4.00 -13.89
N GLY A 88 8.29 5.04 -14.21
CA GLY A 88 6.87 5.12 -13.85
C GLY A 88 6.58 5.80 -12.51
N THR A 89 5.35 6.27 -12.35
CA THR A 89 4.86 6.94 -11.12
C THR A 89 4.30 5.94 -10.14
N VAL A 90 4.61 6.10 -8.85
CA VAL A 90 4.14 5.22 -7.78
C VAL A 90 3.18 5.99 -6.89
N PHE A 91 1.89 5.73 -7.01
CA PHE A 91 0.92 6.21 -6.03
C PHE A 91 0.98 5.36 -4.77
N THR A 92 1.12 6.03 -3.63
CA THR A 92 0.89 5.45 -2.30
C THR A 92 -0.22 6.24 -1.63
N TYR A 93 -0.91 5.64 -0.66
CA TYR A 93 -2.00 6.37 -0.01
C TYR A 93 -1.48 7.43 0.97
N SER A 94 -0.32 7.20 1.60
CA SER A 94 0.25 8.15 2.56
C SER A 94 1.79 8.13 2.51
N THR A 95 2.43 8.84 3.45
CA THR A 95 3.88 8.81 3.62
C THR A 95 4.41 7.52 4.28
N TYR A 96 3.54 6.56 4.59
CA TYR A 96 3.90 5.33 5.32
C TYR A 96 4.89 4.47 4.54
N GLU A 97 4.61 4.21 3.27
CA GLU A 97 5.44 3.39 2.37
C GLU A 97 6.81 4.03 2.19
N ARG A 98 6.86 5.36 2.04
CA ARG A 98 8.10 6.13 1.96
C ARG A 98 8.98 5.91 3.20
N ARG A 99 8.39 5.92 4.39
CA ARG A 99 9.12 5.62 5.64
C ARG A 99 9.66 4.20 5.63
N VAL A 100 8.85 3.20 5.25
CA VAL A 100 9.27 1.79 5.19
C VAL A 100 10.43 1.59 4.22
N VAL A 101 10.37 2.16 3.02
CA VAL A 101 11.47 2.09 2.03
C VAL A 101 12.73 2.76 2.57
N THR A 102 12.60 3.89 3.26
CA THR A 102 13.75 4.58 3.88
C THR A 102 14.41 3.71 4.95
N GLU A 103 13.64 3.09 5.84
CA GLU A 103 14.15 2.16 6.86
C GLU A 103 14.78 0.90 6.24
N LEU A 104 14.23 0.39 5.12
CA LEU A 104 14.86 -0.70 4.35
C LEU A 104 16.19 -0.29 3.73
N ALA A 105 16.30 0.95 3.22
CA ALA A 105 17.53 1.47 2.64
C ALA A 105 18.66 1.63 3.66
N GLU A 106 18.32 1.92 4.92
CA GLU A 106 19.26 1.92 6.05
C GLU A 106 19.69 0.49 6.43
N TYR A 107 18.76 -0.46 6.38
CA TYR A 107 19.01 -1.86 6.73
C TYR A 107 19.81 -2.62 5.66
N LEU A 108 19.63 -2.28 4.38
CA LEU A 108 20.26 -2.95 3.23
C LEU A 108 21.18 -1.99 2.45
N PRO A 109 22.39 -1.68 2.95
CA PRO A 109 23.31 -0.73 2.30
C PRO A 109 23.59 -1.04 0.82
N GLN A 110 23.58 -2.32 0.43
CA GLN A 110 23.84 -2.79 -0.93
C GLN A 110 22.69 -2.48 -1.89
N LYS A 111 21.47 -2.25 -1.37
CA LYS A 111 20.27 -1.88 -2.13
C LYS A 111 19.80 -0.45 -1.88
N SER A 112 20.44 0.25 -0.95
CA SER A 112 20.10 1.61 -0.52
C SER A 112 19.88 2.57 -1.68
N GLY A 113 20.82 2.63 -2.64
CA GLY A 113 20.69 3.52 -3.81
C GLY A 113 19.46 3.22 -4.68
N GLN A 114 19.14 1.94 -4.90
CA GLN A 114 17.96 1.54 -5.68
C GLN A 114 16.67 1.87 -4.92
N LEU A 115 16.62 1.57 -3.62
CA LEU A 115 15.47 1.85 -2.77
C LEU A 115 15.19 3.35 -2.64
N LEU A 116 16.24 4.16 -2.45
CA LEU A 116 16.08 5.62 -2.35
C LEU A 116 15.65 6.24 -3.69
N ALA A 117 16.09 5.69 -4.83
CA ALA A 117 15.66 6.15 -6.14
C ALA A 117 14.16 5.94 -6.40
N THR A 118 13.52 4.91 -5.80
CA THR A 118 12.07 4.74 -5.96
C THR A 118 11.27 5.85 -5.28
N LEU A 119 11.82 6.44 -4.20
CA LEU A 119 11.15 7.48 -3.42
C LEU A 119 10.88 8.77 -4.20
N ASP A 120 11.66 9.04 -5.25
CA ASP A 120 11.47 10.21 -6.14
C ASP A 120 10.25 10.03 -7.04
N ARG A 121 9.78 8.79 -7.23
CA ARG A 121 8.61 8.45 -8.05
C ARG A 121 7.30 8.43 -7.25
N PHE A 122 7.37 8.56 -5.92
CA PHE A 122 6.22 8.42 -5.04
C PHE A 122 5.33 9.67 -5.06
N LYS A 123 4.05 9.50 -5.44
CA LYS A 123 2.98 10.49 -5.27
C LYS A 123 2.03 10.07 -4.15
N ASP A 124 1.88 10.93 -3.14
CA ASP A 124 0.98 10.71 -2.00
C ASP A 124 -0.46 11.12 -2.37
N LEU A 125 -1.32 10.12 -2.57
CA LEU A 125 -2.70 10.35 -2.99
C LEU A 125 -3.55 11.02 -1.90
N GLN A 126 -3.34 10.70 -0.62
CA GLN A 126 -4.07 11.37 0.47
C GLN A 126 -3.72 12.85 0.54
N ALA A 127 -2.44 13.21 0.40
CA ALA A 127 -1.99 14.60 0.41
C ALA A 127 -2.58 15.38 -0.76
N LEU A 128 -2.61 14.78 -1.96
CA LEU A 128 -3.24 15.35 -3.14
C LEU A 128 -4.73 15.62 -2.89
N ILE A 129 -5.47 14.62 -2.40
CA ILE A 129 -6.90 14.77 -2.08
C ILE A 129 -7.10 15.87 -1.03
N LYS A 130 -6.35 15.85 0.07
CA LYS A 130 -6.45 16.86 1.14
C LYS A 130 -6.29 18.30 0.64
N ARG A 131 -5.44 18.53 -0.36
CA ARG A 131 -5.16 19.86 -0.90
C ARG A 131 -6.18 20.29 -1.96
N HIS A 132 -6.60 19.36 -2.81
CA HIS A 132 -7.29 19.69 -4.06
C HIS A 132 -8.74 19.21 -4.14
N PHE A 133 -9.22 18.47 -3.13
CA PHE A 133 -10.56 17.89 -3.17
C PHE A 133 -11.18 17.70 -1.78
N TYR A 134 -12.48 17.99 -1.67
CA TYR A 134 -13.22 17.65 -0.46
C TYR A 134 -14.66 17.27 -0.77
N ASN A 135 -15.07 16.08 -0.34
CA ASN A 135 -16.46 15.67 -0.32
C ASN A 135 -17.02 15.75 1.12
N PRO A 136 -18.21 16.35 1.35
CA PRO A 136 -18.83 16.42 2.68
C PRO A 136 -18.99 15.06 3.39
N SER A 137 -19.15 13.97 2.63
CA SER A 137 -19.25 12.59 3.14
C SER A 137 -17.93 12.06 3.70
N PHE A 138 -16.81 12.77 3.53
CA PHE A 138 -15.56 12.47 4.23
C PHE A 138 -15.68 12.70 5.74
N HIS A 139 -16.61 13.56 6.17
CA HIS A 139 -16.80 13.93 7.58
C HIS A 139 -15.50 14.41 8.27
N GLY A 140 -14.61 15.07 7.50
CA GLY A 140 -13.31 15.55 7.97
C GLY A 140 -12.19 14.50 8.01
N SER A 141 -12.48 13.24 7.68
CA SER A 141 -11.50 12.14 7.59
C SER A 141 -11.06 11.92 6.14
N PHE A 142 -9.76 11.86 5.94
CA PHE A 142 -9.14 11.54 4.64
C PHE A 142 -8.44 10.18 4.67
N SER A 143 -8.88 9.25 5.54
CA SER A 143 -8.41 7.87 5.47
C SER A 143 -9.01 7.17 4.24
N LEU A 144 -8.35 6.10 3.77
CA LEU A 144 -8.80 5.35 2.60
C LEU A 144 -10.23 4.85 2.78
N LYS A 145 -10.53 4.33 3.98
CA LYS A 145 -11.86 3.87 4.40
C LYS A 145 -12.93 4.96 4.46
N SER A 146 -12.55 6.23 4.63
CA SER A 146 -13.50 7.35 4.61
C SER A 146 -13.70 7.90 3.20
N VAL A 147 -12.63 7.94 2.41
CA VAL A 147 -12.64 8.50 1.04
C VAL A 147 -13.26 7.53 0.05
N LEU A 148 -12.90 6.25 0.10
CA LEU A 148 -13.35 5.23 -0.84
C LEU A 148 -14.88 5.16 -0.97
N PRO A 149 -15.66 4.90 0.10
CA PRO A 149 -17.12 4.78 -0.02
C PRO A 149 -17.80 6.09 -0.41
N ALA A 150 -17.18 7.24 -0.11
CA ALA A 150 -17.71 8.55 -0.50
C ALA A 150 -17.58 8.82 -2.01
N LEU A 151 -16.56 8.25 -2.67
CA LEU A 151 -16.32 8.43 -4.10
C LEU A 151 -16.78 7.24 -4.95
N VAL A 152 -16.76 6.03 -4.37
CA VAL A 152 -17.00 4.75 -5.03
C VAL A 152 -17.90 3.90 -4.11
N SER A 153 -19.17 4.25 -4.06
CA SER A 153 -20.14 3.64 -3.13
C SER A 153 -20.36 2.14 -3.31
N SER A 154 -19.92 1.57 -4.43
CA SER A 154 -19.97 0.13 -4.70
C SER A 154 -18.80 -0.66 -4.09
N MET A 155 -17.81 0.00 -3.48
CA MET A 155 -16.68 -0.65 -2.81
C MET A 155 -16.72 -0.36 -1.31
N SER A 156 -16.60 -1.43 -0.51
CA SER A 156 -16.41 -1.36 0.93
C SER A 156 -15.50 -2.50 1.40
N TYR A 157 -15.12 -2.44 2.68
CA TYR A 157 -14.30 -3.44 3.36
C TYR A 157 -15.15 -4.49 4.10
N ASP A 158 -16.48 -4.39 4.06
CA ASP A 158 -17.36 -5.12 4.97
C ASP A 158 -17.30 -6.64 4.76
N ASP A 159 -17.02 -7.08 3.53
CA ASP A 159 -16.93 -8.50 3.16
C ASP A 159 -15.53 -9.09 3.38
N LEU A 160 -14.55 -8.29 3.81
CA LEU A 160 -13.19 -8.76 4.07
C LEU A 160 -13.04 -9.26 5.51
N PHE A 161 -12.34 -10.38 5.67
CA PHE A 161 -11.99 -10.90 7.00
C PHE A 161 -11.03 -9.96 7.74
N ILE A 162 -10.01 -9.45 7.03
CA ILE A 162 -9.10 -8.42 7.55
C ILE A 162 -9.60 -7.07 7.04
N GLN A 163 -9.80 -6.15 7.97
CA GLN A 163 -10.31 -4.82 7.65
C GLN A 163 -9.36 -3.72 8.09
N GLU A 164 -8.35 -3.98 8.93
CA GLU A 164 -7.40 -2.96 9.38
C GLU A 164 -5.98 -3.52 9.46
N GLY A 165 -4.97 -2.68 9.24
CA GLY A 165 -3.56 -3.09 9.28
C GLY A 165 -3.08 -3.66 10.62
N THR A 166 -3.69 -3.27 11.75
CA THR A 166 -3.40 -3.89 13.06
C THR A 166 -3.87 -5.34 13.10
N HIS A 167 -5.03 -5.64 12.51
CA HIS A 167 -5.52 -7.01 12.36
C HIS A 167 -4.64 -7.80 11.40
N ALA A 168 -4.23 -7.22 10.26
CA ALA A 168 -3.27 -7.82 9.33
C ALA A 168 -1.95 -8.21 10.02
N SER A 169 -1.38 -7.29 10.81
CA SER A 169 -0.18 -7.54 11.59
C SER A 169 -0.32 -8.70 12.59
N LEU A 170 -1.47 -8.84 13.25
CA LEU A 170 -1.72 -9.95 14.19
C LEU A 170 -1.86 -11.28 13.46
N GLN A 171 -2.61 -11.28 12.36
CA GLN A 171 -2.80 -12.44 11.51
C GLN A 171 -1.48 -12.95 10.92
N TYR A 172 -0.57 -12.03 10.56
CA TYR A 172 0.77 -12.41 10.13
C TYR A 172 1.58 -13.12 11.23
N LEU A 173 1.48 -12.68 12.48
CA LEU A 173 2.13 -13.37 13.61
C LEU A 173 1.58 -14.80 13.81
N GLU A 174 0.29 -15.02 13.53
CA GLU A 174 -0.32 -16.36 13.55
C GLU A 174 0.23 -17.26 12.42
N ILE A 175 0.55 -16.71 11.24
CA ILE A 175 1.25 -17.48 10.18
C ILE A 175 2.63 -17.93 10.67
N LEU A 176 3.35 -17.08 11.40
CA LEU A 176 4.69 -17.41 11.91
C LEU A 176 4.67 -18.42 13.08
N ASN A 177 3.54 -18.54 13.78
CA ASN A 177 3.41 -19.49 14.87
C ASN A 177 3.50 -20.96 14.34
N PRO A 178 4.45 -21.78 14.84
CA PRO A 178 4.57 -23.18 14.43
C PRO A 178 3.37 -24.04 14.82
N GLU A 179 2.59 -23.63 15.82
CA GLU A 179 1.42 -24.36 16.31
C GLU A 179 0.16 -24.10 15.46
N THR A 180 0.17 -23.07 14.61
CA THR A 180 -0.97 -22.75 13.73
C THR A 180 -1.13 -23.81 12.65
N PRO A 181 -2.30 -24.45 12.51
CA PRO A 181 -2.54 -25.46 11.49
C PRO A 181 -2.37 -24.93 10.06
N THR A 182 -1.84 -25.75 9.15
CA THR A 182 -1.59 -25.36 7.74
C THR A 182 -2.83 -24.81 7.03
N GLU A 183 -3.99 -25.40 7.25
CA GLU A 183 -5.24 -24.92 6.64
C GLU A 183 -5.68 -23.56 7.18
N GLU A 184 -5.33 -23.24 8.43
CA GLU A 184 -5.58 -21.92 8.98
C GLU A 184 -4.60 -20.90 8.42
N LYS A 185 -3.31 -21.24 8.31
CA LYS A 185 -2.31 -20.38 7.65
C LYS A 185 -2.75 -19.98 6.23
N LYS A 186 -3.22 -20.93 5.43
CA LYS A 186 -3.74 -20.65 4.07
C LYS A 186 -4.87 -19.64 4.06
N LYS A 187 -5.87 -19.78 4.94
CA LYS A 187 -6.98 -18.81 5.02
C LYS A 187 -6.49 -17.42 5.39
N ILE A 188 -5.54 -17.35 6.31
CA ILE A 188 -4.95 -16.08 6.73
C ILE A 188 -4.18 -15.45 5.56
N GLU A 189 -3.38 -16.23 4.83
CA GLU A 189 -2.66 -15.78 3.64
C GLU A 189 -3.63 -15.25 2.57
N GLU A 190 -4.71 -15.97 2.28
CA GLU A 190 -5.75 -15.53 1.34
C GLU A 190 -6.40 -14.21 1.78
N ALA A 191 -6.71 -14.08 3.08
CA ALA A 191 -7.29 -12.85 3.64
C ALA A 191 -6.32 -11.66 3.58
N LEU A 192 -5.03 -11.88 3.86
CA LEU A 192 -3.98 -10.87 3.77
C LEU A 192 -3.81 -10.38 2.33
N LEU A 193 -3.75 -11.30 1.37
CA LEU A 193 -3.66 -10.97 -0.05
C LEU A 193 -4.88 -10.20 -0.54
N ALA A 194 -6.09 -10.61 -0.12
CA ALA A 194 -7.32 -9.92 -0.47
C ALA A 194 -7.38 -8.50 0.11
N TYR A 195 -6.98 -8.31 1.37
CA TYR A 195 -7.00 -7.00 2.03
C TYR A 195 -6.03 -6.00 1.39
N CYS A 196 -4.75 -6.35 1.26
CA CYS A 196 -3.74 -5.45 0.67
C CYS A 196 -4.01 -5.23 -0.85
N GLY A 197 -4.53 -6.24 -1.55
CA GLY A 197 -5.03 -6.11 -2.91
C GLY A 197 -6.21 -5.12 -3.02
N HIS A 198 -7.12 -5.14 -2.05
CA HIS A 198 -8.24 -4.21 -1.99
C HIS A 198 -7.78 -2.76 -1.78
N ASP A 199 -6.79 -2.52 -0.92
CA ASP A 199 -6.26 -1.17 -0.66
C ASP A 199 -5.66 -0.53 -1.92
N THR A 200 -4.89 -1.30 -2.68
CA THR A 200 -4.33 -0.83 -3.96
C THR A 200 -5.39 -0.62 -5.04
N LEU A 201 -6.37 -1.52 -5.16
CA LEU A 201 -7.50 -1.34 -6.07
C LEU A 201 -8.35 -0.11 -5.69
N ALA A 202 -8.51 0.15 -4.39
CA ALA A 202 -9.22 1.33 -3.90
C ALA A 202 -8.54 2.62 -4.37
N MET A 203 -7.20 2.69 -4.36
CA MET A 203 -6.48 3.84 -4.90
C MET A 203 -6.71 4.03 -6.41
N VAL A 204 -6.72 2.94 -7.19
CA VAL A 204 -7.07 2.98 -8.62
C VAL A 204 -8.46 3.58 -8.81
N LYS A 205 -9.45 3.08 -8.07
CA LYS A 205 -10.85 3.53 -8.20
C LYS A 205 -11.09 4.94 -7.69
N ILE A 206 -10.37 5.36 -6.66
CA ILE A 206 -10.38 6.76 -6.21
C ILE A 206 -9.83 7.67 -7.30
N ARG A 207 -8.67 7.35 -7.89
CA ARG A 207 -8.11 8.15 -8.99
C ARG A 207 -9.06 8.20 -10.19
N GLU A 208 -9.63 7.07 -10.60
CA GLU A 208 -10.64 7.02 -11.68
C GLU A 208 -11.87 7.89 -11.36
N ALA A 209 -12.34 7.88 -10.12
CA ALA A 209 -13.49 8.68 -9.69
C ALA A 209 -13.17 10.18 -9.70
N LEU A 210 -11.97 10.58 -9.27
CA LEU A 210 -11.52 11.98 -9.26
C LEU A 210 -11.33 12.52 -10.67
N LEU A 211 -10.74 11.73 -11.59
CA LEU A 211 -10.57 12.11 -13.00
C LEU A 211 -11.91 12.36 -13.72
N LYS A 212 -13.01 11.75 -13.28
CA LYS A 212 -14.36 11.98 -13.83
C LYS A 212 -15.00 13.30 -13.38
N ARG A 213 -14.30 14.11 -12.58
CA ARG A 213 -14.78 15.45 -12.17
C ARG A 213 -14.46 16.52 -13.21
N PHE A 214 -13.81 16.14 -14.31
CA PHE A 214 -13.42 16.97 -15.45
C PHE A 214 -14.01 16.43 -16.75
#